data_AF-A0A963WGU3-F1
#
_entry.id   AF-A0A963WGU3-F1
#
_cell.length_a   1.000
_cell.length_b   1.000
_cell.length_c   1.000
_cell.angle_alpha   90.00
_cell.angle_beta   90.00
_cell.angle_gamma   90.00
#
_symmetry.space_group_name_H-M   'P 1'
#
loop_
_entity.id
_entity.type
_entity.pdbx_description
1 polymer ?
#
loop_
_entity_poly.entity_id
_entity_poly.type
_entity_poly.pdbx_seq_one_letter_code
_entity_poly.pdbx_strand_id
1 'polypeptide(L)'
;MQMNDMVIVSVDDHITEPPTVFDNQLSGKDYETAPKLKVARDGANFWEYQGKRMRNVALNSVTGRVREEYGFEPTHLDQLRKGCWDVDARVGDMNVNGIAASMNFPSVAGIDGGLFIRAEDKKMALTHMRAYNDWHID
;
A
#
# COMPACT_ATOMS: atom_id res chain seq x y z
N MET A 1 33.86 -7.04 -3.62
CA MET A 1 32.59 -7.53 -4.19
C MET A 1 32.34 -6.75 -5.47
N GLN A 2 32.01 -7.40 -6.58
CA GLN A 2 31.59 -6.72 -7.79
C GLN A 2 30.07 -6.58 -7.77
N MET A 3 29.54 -5.42 -8.15
CA MET A 3 28.11 -5.12 -8.03
C MET A 3 27.24 -6.09 -8.83
N ASN A 4 27.69 -6.47 -10.02
CA ASN A 4 26.97 -7.35 -10.93
C ASN A 4 26.95 -8.83 -10.51
N ASP A 5 27.73 -9.19 -9.48
CA ASP A 5 27.76 -10.55 -8.92
C ASP A 5 26.85 -10.69 -7.68
N MET A 6 26.22 -9.59 -7.25
CA MET A 6 25.37 -9.57 -6.06
C MET A 6 23.96 -10.10 -6.35
N VAL A 7 23.43 -10.92 -5.44
CA VAL A 7 22.01 -11.27 -5.39
C VAL A 7 21.38 -10.47 -4.26
N ILE A 8 20.53 -9.49 -4.59
CA ILE A 8 19.94 -8.60 -3.61
C ILE A 8 18.61 -9.17 -3.12
N VAL A 9 18.48 -9.28 -1.80
CA VAL A 9 17.20 -9.53 -1.13
C VAL A 9 16.82 -8.26 -0.39
N SER A 10 15.70 -7.66 -0.78
CA SER A 10 15.13 -6.51 -0.09
C SER A 10 14.32 -7.00 1.11
N VAL A 11 14.64 -6.49 2.30
CA VAL A 11 13.98 -6.89 3.55
C VAL A 11 12.96 -5.88 4.04
N ASP A 12 12.81 -4.75 3.32
CA ASP A 12 11.91 -3.66 3.69
C ASP A 12 11.42 -2.95 2.42
N ASP A 13 10.30 -3.44 1.89
CA ASP A 13 9.55 -2.80 0.82
C ASP A 13 8.10 -2.65 1.23
N HIS A 14 7.37 -1.75 0.56
CA HIS A 14 5.97 -1.50 0.87
C HIS A 14 5.08 -1.54 -0.37
N ILE A 15 3.84 -1.99 -0.18
CA ILE A 15 2.76 -1.81 -1.15
C ILE A 15 2.04 -0.50 -0.85
N THR A 16 1.68 0.24 -1.89
CA THR A 16 0.62 1.24 -1.80
C THR A 16 -0.68 0.56 -2.16
N GLU A 17 -1.56 0.34 -1.19
CA GLU A 17 -2.77 -0.43 -1.43
C GLU A 17 -3.66 0.18 -2.52
N PRO A 18 -4.13 -0.61 -3.52
CA PRO A 18 -5.11 -0.15 -4.48
C PRO A 18 -6.50 0.02 -3.84
N PRO A 19 -7.42 0.78 -4.45
CA PRO A 19 -8.78 0.95 -3.92
C PRO A 19 -9.58 -0.36 -3.87
N THR A 20 -9.13 -1.39 -4.59
CA THR A 20 -9.82 -2.67 -4.79
C THR A 20 -9.42 -3.77 -3.80
N VAL A 21 -8.59 -3.47 -2.78
CA VAL A 21 -8.07 -4.44 -1.78
C VAL A 21 -9.13 -5.38 -1.23
N PHE A 22 -10.34 -4.87 -1.01
CA PHE A 22 -11.42 -5.62 -0.34
C PHE A 22 -12.47 -6.18 -1.30
N ASP A 23 -12.36 -5.93 -2.60
CA ASP A 23 -13.44 -6.20 -3.58
C ASP A 23 -13.75 -7.70 -3.72
N ASN A 24 -12.72 -8.55 -3.63
CA ASN A 24 -12.86 -10.00 -3.76
C ASN A 24 -12.96 -10.71 -2.40
N GLN A 25 -12.66 -10.03 -1.30
CA GLN A 25 -12.54 -10.65 0.03
C GLN A 25 -13.76 -10.42 0.91
N LEU A 26 -14.54 -9.36 0.66
CA LEU A 26 -15.65 -8.96 1.50
C LEU A 26 -16.92 -8.74 0.67
N SER A 27 -18.08 -8.84 1.34
CA SER A 27 -19.37 -8.50 0.73
C SER A 27 -20.32 -7.87 1.75
N GLY A 28 -21.42 -7.28 1.27
CA GLY A 28 -22.45 -6.65 2.10
C GLY A 28 -21.88 -5.64 3.09
N LYS A 29 -22.32 -5.72 4.36
CA LYS A 29 -21.93 -4.77 5.41
C LYS A 29 -20.43 -4.77 5.71
N ASP A 30 -19.76 -5.93 5.62
CA ASP A 30 -18.32 -6.00 5.87
C ASP A 30 -17.57 -5.27 4.74
N TYR A 31 -18.00 -5.41 3.49
CA TYR A 31 -17.41 -4.63 2.38
C TYR A 31 -17.72 -3.13 2.47
N GLU A 32 -18.95 -2.77 2.85
CA GLU A 32 -19.38 -1.37 3.00
C GLU A 32 -18.58 -0.63 4.08
N THR A 33 -18.17 -1.34 5.14
CA THR A 33 -17.48 -0.76 6.30
C THR A 33 -15.96 -0.93 6.28
N ALA A 34 -15.42 -1.63 5.28
CA ALA A 34 -13.98 -1.79 5.05
C ALA A 34 -13.29 -0.42 4.86
N PRO A 35 -11.96 -0.32 5.08
CA PRO A 35 -11.19 0.86 4.67
C PRO A 35 -11.48 1.22 3.21
N LYS A 36 -11.68 2.51 2.92
CA LYS A 36 -11.92 3.01 1.55
C LYS A 36 -10.96 4.13 1.19
N LEU A 37 -10.38 4.04 -0.02
CA LEU A 37 -9.67 5.13 -0.65
C LEU A 37 -10.68 6.16 -1.17
N LYS A 38 -10.50 7.43 -0.81
CA LYS A 38 -11.37 8.55 -1.20
C LYS A 38 -10.54 9.70 -1.73
N VAL A 39 -11.19 10.59 -2.49
CA VAL A 39 -10.58 11.81 -3.03
C VAL A 39 -11.09 13.02 -2.24
N ALA A 40 -10.18 13.83 -1.73
CA ALA A 40 -10.48 15.07 -1.04
C ALA A 40 -10.83 16.19 -2.04
N ARG A 41 -11.30 17.34 -1.52
CA ARG A 41 -11.71 18.48 -2.38
C ARG A 41 -10.55 19.09 -3.17
N ASP A 42 -9.33 18.96 -2.65
CA ASP A 42 -8.09 19.39 -3.30
C ASP A 42 -7.54 18.36 -4.30
N GLY A 43 -8.23 17.23 -4.49
CA GLY A 43 -7.82 16.15 -5.39
C GLY A 43 -6.91 15.11 -4.74
N ALA A 44 -6.44 15.30 -3.51
CA ALA A 44 -5.56 14.33 -2.85
C ALA A 44 -6.32 13.06 -2.44
N ASN A 45 -5.67 11.90 -2.53
CA ASN A 45 -6.22 10.67 -1.98
C ASN A 45 -6.03 10.60 -0.46
N PHE A 46 -7.01 10.00 0.22
CA PHE A 46 -6.93 9.63 1.62
C PHE A 46 -7.70 8.34 1.87
N TRP A 47 -7.23 7.55 2.83
CA TRP A 47 -8.00 6.42 3.33
C TRP A 47 -8.95 6.88 4.45
N GLU A 48 -10.14 6.31 4.48
CA GLU A 48 -11.09 6.49 5.58
C GLU A 48 -11.46 5.12 6.17
N TYR A 49 -11.38 5.01 7.49
CA TYR A 49 -11.74 3.80 8.20
C TYR A 49 -12.23 4.11 9.62
N GLN A 50 -13.41 3.59 9.99
CA GLN A 50 -14.07 3.85 11.28
C GLN A 50 -14.06 5.34 11.70
N GLY A 51 -14.38 6.23 10.75
CA GLY A 51 -14.41 7.69 10.98
C GLY A 51 -13.04 8.38 11.04
N LYS A 52 -11.93 7.65 10.94
CA LYS A 52 -10.57 8.20 10.93
C LYS A 52 -10.08 8.36 9.49
N ARG A 53 -9.37 9.46 9.22
CA ARG A 53 -8.78 9.76 7.91
C ARG A 53 -7.26 9.66 7.96
N MET A 54 -6.68 9.01 6.95
CA MET A 54 -5.24 8.85 6.77
C MET A 54 -4.85 9.48 5.42
N ARG A 55 -4.24 10.68 5.47
CA ARG A 55 -3.94 11.49 4.26
C ARG A 55 -2.64 11.14 3.55
N ASN A 56 -1.97 10.03 3.90
CA ASN A 56 -0.66 9.70 3.34
C ASN A 56 -0.71 8.43 2.50
N VAL A 57 -1.21 8.55 1.27
CA VAL A 57 -1.23 7.44 0.30
C VAL A 57 0.09 7.39 -0.50
N ALA A 58 0.74 8.53 -0.71
CA ALA A 58 1.65 8.68 -1.84
C ALA A 58 3.03 9.32 -1.52
N LEU A 59 3.21 10.00 -0.38
CA LEU A 59 4.55 10.49 0.03
C LEU A 59 5.55 9.35 0.24
N ASN A 60 5.05 8.14 0.47
CA ASN A 60 5.84 6.93 0.71
C ASN A 60 6.37 6.30 -0.60
N SER A 61 6.01 6.84 -1.77
CA SER A 61 6.20 6.18 -3.08
C SER A 61 6.74 7.14 -4.14
N VAL A 62 7.98 7.62 -3.94
CA VAL A 62 8.68 8.53 -4.88
C VAL A 62 9.60 7.80 -5.86
N THR A 63 9.46 6.48 -6.03
CA THR A 63 10.28 5.67 -6.93
C THR A 63 10.28 6.24 -8.35
N GLY A 64 11.49 6.51 -8.87
CA GLY A 64 11.69 7.09 -10.20
C GLY A 64 11.67 8.61 -10.27
N ARG A 65 11.42 9.32 -9.15
CA ARG A 65 11.59 10.78 -9.08
C ARG A 65 13.03 11.14 -8.71
N VAL A 66 13.48 12.29 -9.18
CA VAL A 66 14.77 12.86 -8.75
C VAL A 66 14.62 13.46 -7.36
N ARG A 67 15.72 13.47 -6.59
CA ARG A 67 15.69 13.86 -5.17
C ARG A 67 15.20 15.28 -4.95
N GLU A 68 15.44 16.17 -5.91
CA GLU A 68 15.03 17.57 -5.91
C GLU A 68 13.51 17.74 -6.03
N GLU A 69 12.80 16.73 -6.56
CA GLU A 69 11.34 16.72 -6.66
C GLU A 69 10.66 16.13 -5.41
N TYR A 70 11.44 15.70 -4.41
CA TYR A 70 10.88 15.15 -3.18
C TYR A 70 10.22 16.29 -2.39
N GLY A 71 8.93 16.13 -2.12
CA GLY A 71 8.13 17.12 -1.42
C GLY A 71 6.88 16.48 -0.86
N PHE A 72 5.77 17.22 -0.85
CA PHE A 72 4.47 16.69 -0.41
C PHE A 72 3.73 15.88 -1.48
N GLU A 73 4.27 15.84 -2.70
CA GLU A 73 3.79 15.02 -3.81
C GLU A 73 4.61 13.72 -3.91
N PRO A 74 4.05 12.63 -4.43
CA PRO A 74 2.69 12.50 -4.96
C PRO A 74 1.60 12.49 -3.87
N THR A 75 0.40 12.91 -4.24
CA THR A 75 -0.80 12.95 -3.38
C THR A 75 -1.95 12.10 -3.91
N HIS A 76 -1.81 11.53 -5.12
CA HIS A 76 -2.81 10.68 -5.77
C HIS A 76 -2.17 9.37 -6.27
N LEU A 77 -2.91 8.26 -6.21
CA LEU A 77 -2.43 6.92 -6.60
C LEU A 77 -1.97 6.88 -8.07
N ASP A 78 -2.69 7.55 -8.96
CA ASP A 78 -2.35 7.62 -10.40
C ASP A 78 -1.03 8.36 -10.71
N GLN A 79 -0.47 9.08 -9.74
CA GLN A 79 0.85 9.72 -9.89
C GLN A 79 2.00 8.77 -9.53
N LEU A 80 1.70 7.60 -8.99
CA LEU A 80 2.67 6.59 -8.62
C LEU A 80 3.04 5.73 -9.83
N ARG A 81 4.25 5.16 -9.81
CA ARG A 81 4.57 4.06 -10.71
C ARG A 81 3.61 2.90 -10.44
N LYS A 82 3.20 2.23 -11.50
CA LYS A 82 2.29 1.06 -11.41
C LYS A 82 2.83 -0.02 -10.47
N GLY A 83 4.14 -0.24 -10.45
CA GLY A 83 4.81 -1.18 -9.54
C GLY A 83 4.70 -0.86 -8.05
N CYS A 84 4.11 0.27 -7.65
CA CYS A 84 3.76 0.53 -6.25
C CYS A 84 2.54 -0.27 -5.77
N TRP A 85 1.68 -0.76 -6.66
CA TRP A 85 0.43 -1.42 -6.31
C TRP A 85 0.05 -2.63 -7.20
N ASP A 86 0.78 -2.84 -8.31
CA ASP A 86 0.59 -3.95 -9.25
C ASP A 86 1.80 -4.89 -9.20
N VAL A 87 1.57 -6.16 -8.86
CA VAL A 87 2.63 -7.15 -8.61
C VAL A 87 3.47 -7.44 -9.86
N ASP A 88 2.84 -7.55 -11.03
CA ASP A 88 3.56 -7.83 -12.28
C ASP A 88 4.46 -6.66 -12.68
N ALA A 89 3.95 -5.42 -12.58
CA ALA A 89 4.77 -4.23 -12.77
C ALA A 89 5.91 -4.13 -11.73
N ARG A 90 5.65 -4.55 -10.47
CA ARG A 90 6.66 -4.57 -9.41
C ARG A 90 7.81 -5.53 -9.72
N VAL A 91 7.53 -6.71 -10.26
CA VAL A 91 8.58 -7.66 -10.72
C VAL A 91 9.46 -7.01 -11.79
N GLY A 92 8.87 -6.22 -12.70
CA GLY A 92 9.61 -5.40 -13.66
C GLY A 92 10.57 -4.41 -12.99
N ASP A 93 10.09 -3.66 -11.99
CA ASP A 93 10.91 -2.72 -11.22
C ASP A 93 12.01 -3.45 -10.40
N MET A 94 11.74 -4.64 -9.87
CA MET A 94 12.73 -5.48 -9.18
C MET A 94 13.85 -5.95 -10.12
N ASN A 95 13.52 -6.36 -11.34
CA ASN A 95 14.51 -6.75 -12.35
C ASN A 95 15.46 -5.61 -12.69
N VAL A 96 14.95 -4.39 -12.83
CA VAL A 96 15.77 -3.20 -13.10
C VAL A 96 16.72 -2.89 -11.93
N ASN A 97 16.27 -3.14 -10.70
CA ASN A 97 17.04 -2.88 -9.49
C ASN A 97 17.96 -4.04 -9.06
N GLY A 98 17.95 -5.17 -9.76
CA GLY A 98 18.73 -6.37 -9.39
C GLY A 98 18.22 -7.08 -8.12
N ILE A 99 16.95 -6.90 -7.77
CA ILE A 99 16.32 -7.49 -6.58
C ILE A 99 15.75 -8.85 -6.93
N ALA A 100 16.28 -9.91 -6.30
CA ALA A 100 15.82 -11.29 -6.50
C ALA A 100 14.59 -11.65 -5.65
N ALA A 101 14.49 -11.08 -4.45
CA ALA A 101 13.35 -11.28 -3.56
C ALA A 101 13.12 -10.03 -2.71
N SER A 102 11.87 -9.80 -2.31
CA SER A 102 11.45 -8.63 -1.56
C SER A 102 10.42 -9.03 -0.50
N MET A 103 10.64 -8.60 0.75
CA MET A 103 9.63 -8.64 1.80
C MET A 103 8.78 -7.37 1.71
N ASN A 104 7.48 -7.55 1.42
CA ASN A 104 6.58 -6.43 1.16
C ASN A 104 5.57 -6.23 2.29
N PHE A 105 5.63 -5.07 2.94
CA PHE A 105 4.82 -4.67 4.08
C PHE A 105 3.65 -3.76 3.65
N PRO A 106 2.56 -3.75 4.43
CA PRO A 106 1.46 -2.83 4.24
C PRO A 106 1.86 -1.36 4.38
N SER A 107 1.09 -0.46 3.74
CA SER A 107 1.11 0.97 4.03
C SER A 107 -0.12 1.39 4.83
N VAL A 108 -1.33 1.24 4.28
CA VAL A 108 -2.57 1.70 4.93
C VAL A 108 -2.91 0.88 6.17
N ALA A 109 -2.69 -0.45 6.13
CA ALA A 109 -2.92 -1.29 7.30
C ALA A 109 -1.92 -0.97 8.43
N GLY A 110 -0.85 -0.21 8.13
CA GLY A 110 0.32 -0.03 8.97
C GLY A 110 1.27 -1.21 8.82
N ILE A 111 2.58 -0.93 8.92
CA ILE A 111 3.67 -1.91 8.74
C ILE A 111 3.44 -3.20 9.56
N ASP A 112 2.78 -3.06 10.71
CA ASP A 112 2.48 -4.11 11.68
C ASP A 112 0.97 -4.39 11.86
N GLY A 113 0.10 -3.91 10.96
CA GLY A 113 -1.36 -3.98 11.12
C GLY A 113 -1.93 -2.95 12.11
N GLY A 114 -1.13 -1.95 12.50
CA GLY A 114 -1.49 -0.93 13.47
C GLY A 114 -2.82 -0.20 13.21
N LEU A 115 -3.28 -0.09 11.96
CA LEU A 115 -4.60 0.46 11.63
C LEU A 115 -5.71 -0.32 12.36
N PHE A 116 -5.69 -1.64 12.22
CA PHE A 116 -6.70 -2.53 12.80
C PHE A 116 -6.55 -2.62 14.31
N ILE A 117 -5.30 -2.60 14.81
CA ILE A 117 -5.02 -2.59 16.26
C ILE A 117 -5.57 -1.33 16.93
N ARG A 118 -5.53 -0.16 16.27
CA ARG A 118 -6.02 1.12 16.82
C ARG A 118 -7.50 1.41 16.54
N ALA A 119 -8.15 0.60 15.71
CA ALA A 119 -9.57 0.71 15.40
C ALA A 119 -10.43 0.56 16.68
N GLU A 120 -11.57 1.24 16.74
CA GLU A 120 -12.43 1.23 17.94
C GLU A 120 -13.30 -0.03 17.98
N ASP A 121 -13.97 -0.35 16.88
CA ASP A 121 -14.67 -1.63 16.73
C ASP A 121 -13.66 -2.72 16.37
N LYS A 122 -13.25 -3.47 17.40
CA LYS A 122 -12.29 -4.59 17.28
C LYS A 122 -12.84 -5.78 16.50
N LYS A 123 -14.15 -6.03 16.57
CA LYS A 123 -14.76 -7.17 15.88
C LYS A 123 -14.76 -6.92 14.38
N MET A 124 -15.17 -5.71 13.98
CA MET A 124 -15.08 -5.25 12.60
C MET A 124 -13.62 -5.22 12.12
N ALA A 125 -12.69 -4.70 12.94
CA ALA A 125 -11.28 -4.65 12.58
C ALA A 125 -10.65 -6.02 12.36
N LEU A 126 -11.02 -7.03 13.15
CA LEU A 126 -10.57 -8.40 12.93
C LEU A 126 -11.06 -8.97 11.60
N THR A 127 -12.31 -8.71 11.22
CA THR A 127 -12.85 -9.12 9.92
C THR A 127 -12.06 -8.48 8.78
N HIS A 128 -11.85 -7.16 8.83
CA HIS A 128 -11.12 -6.45 7.77
C HIS A 128 -9.63 -6.81 7.72
N MET A 129 -8.99 -7.05 8.86
CA MET A 129 -7.59 -7.49 8.91
C MET A 129 -7.42 -8.87 8.26
N ARG A 130 -8.36 -9.80 8.50
CA ARG A 130 -8.33 -11.12 7.85
C ARG A 130 -8.48 -11.00 6.34
N ALA A 131 -9.47 -10.22 5.89
CA ALA A 131 -9.65 -9.95 4.47
C ALA A 131 -8.44 -9.26 3.83
N TYR A 132 -7.78 -8.34 4.54
CA TYR A 132 -6.53 -7.75 4.08
C TYR A 132 -5.44 -8.81 3.90
N ASN A 133 -5.28 -9.70 4.88
CA ASN A 133 -4.28 -10.76 4.82
C ASN A 133 -4.56 -11.74 3.68
N ASP A 134 -5.83 -12.10 3.46
CA ASP A 134 -6.25 -12.98 2.36
C ASP A 134 -5.94 -12.32 1.00
N TRP A 135 -6.21 -11.01 0.85
CA TRP A 135 -5.82 -10.27 -0.34
C TRP A 135 -4.29 -10.16 -0.54
N HIS A 136 -3.52 -9.98 0.54
CA HIS A 136 -2.07 -9.77 0.44
C HIS A 136 -1.30 -11.04 0.04
N ILE A 137 -1.93 -12.21 0.15
CA ILE A 137 -1.34 -13.50 -0.26
C ILE A 137 -1.87 -14.03 -1.59
N ASP A 138 -2.99 -13.51 -2.09
CA ASP A 138 -3.62 -13.87 -3.37
C ASP A 138 -2.85 -13.31 -4.58
#